data_AF-A0A1Y2DC24-F1
#
_entry.id   AF-A0A1Y2DC24-F1
#
_cell.length_a   1.000
_cell.length_b   1.000
_cell.length_c   1.000
_cell.angle_alpha   90.00
_cell.angle_beta   90.00
_cell.angle_gamma   90.00
#
_symmetry.space_group_name_H-M   'P 1'
#
loop_
_entity.id
_entity.type
_entity.pdbx_description
1 polymer ?
#
loop_
_entity_poly.entity_id
_entity_poly.type
_entity_poly.pdbx_seq_one_letter_code
_entity_poly.pdbx_strand_id
1 'polypeptide(L)'
;MAFKFVASQPALAPLFVAVGLGITGSAAFAYHYLHNSPDVVIRKRSHAEPWNNVSQQTNTKLFSFNPDFWSSRASVADPRAMFKDDNGVGAQGHGQAAVDRAKAIKEAKLRAGASKEDLGH
;
A
#
# COMPACT_ATOMS: atom_id res chain seq x y z
N MET A 1 13.23 4.84 -35.32
CA MET A 1 13.72 3.83 -36.29
C MET A 1 13.20 2.43 -35.96
N ALA A 2 13.31 1.93 -34.72
CA ALA A 2 12.89 0.57 -34.34
C ALA A 2 11.39 0.25 -34.49
N PHE A 3 10.49 1.19 -34.18
CA PHE A 3 9.04 0.98 -34.33
C PHE A 3 8.61 0.67 -35.77
N LYS A 4 9.26 1.31 -36.77
CA LYS A 4 8.98 1.05 -38.19
C LYS A 4 9.45 -0.35 -38.61
N PHE A 5 10.52 -0.85 -37.99
CA PHE A 5 11.04 -2.20 -38.24
C PHE A 5 10.09 -3.29 -37.71
N VAL A 6 9.58 -3.14 -36.49
CA VAL A 6 8.59 -4.07 -35.91
C VAL A 6 7.28 -4.08 -36.71
N ALA A 7 6.81 -2.92 -37.18
CA ALA A 7 5.63 -2.84 -38.03
C ALA A 7 5.84 -3.47 -39.42
N SER A 8 7.06 -3.42 -39.96
CA SER A 8 7.40 -4.03 -41.25
C SER A 8 7.58 -5.56 -41.18
N GLN A 9 7.89 -6.10 -40.00
CA GLN A 9 8.17 -7.52 -39.79
C GLN A 9 7.43 -8.04 -38.53
N PRO A 10 6.13 -8.38 -38.67
CA PRO A 10 5.30 -8.77 -37.52
C PRO A 10 5.76 -10.08 -36.86
N ALA A 11 6.50 -10.94 -37.58
CA ALA A 11 7.05 -12.18 -37.04
C ALA A 11 8.07 -11.96 -35.91
N LEU A 12 8.74 -10.79 -35.86
CA LEU A 12 9.72 -10.46 -34.82
C LEU A 12 9.10 -9.78 -33.60
N ALA A 13 7.86 -9.28 -33.71
CA ALA A 13 7.14 -8.64 -32.60
C ALA A 13 7.10 -9.45 -31.30
N PRO A 14 6.81 -10.77 -31.27
CA PRO A 14 6.77 -11.53 -30.02
C PRO A 14 8.13 -11.56 -29.29
N LEU A 15 9.25 -11.53 -30.01
CA LEU A 15 10.58 -11.51 -29.42
C LEU A 15 10.85 -10.17 -28.71
N PHE A 16 10.48 -9.05 -29.34
CA PHE A 16 10.59 -7.73 -28.70
C PHE A 16 9.67 -7.60 -27.49
N VAL A 17 8.48 -8.19 -27.54
CA VAL A 17 7.57 -8.24 -26.38
C VAL A 17 8.19 -9.04 -25.24
N ALA A 18 8.73 -10.23 -25.50
CA ALA A 18 9.37 -11.04 -24.47
C ALA A 18 10.54 -10.31 -23.80
N VAL A 19 11.43 -9.68 -24.59
CA VAL A 19 12.57 -8.92 -24.06
C VAL A 19 12.10 -7.67 -23.32
N GLY A 20 11.14 -6.93 -23.88
CA GLY A 20 10.59 -5.73 -23.26
C GLY A 20 9.90 -6.02 -21.93
N LEU A 21 9.14 -7.11 -21.85
CA LEU A 21 8.53 -7.60 -20.61
C LEU A 21 9.59 -8.02 -19.59
N GLY A 22 10.68 -8.68 -20.03
CA GLY A 22 11.78 -9.06 -19.15
C GLY A 22 12.46 -7.85 -18.50
N ILE A 23 12.83 -6.85 -19.31
CA ILE A 23 13.48 -5.62 -18.81
C ILE A 23 12.53 -4.87 -17.88
N THR A 24 11.30 -4.63 -18.32
CA THR A 24 10.29 -3.89 -17.54
C THR A 24 9.96 -4.61 -16.24
N GLY A 25 9.78 -5.93 -16.29
CA GLY A 25 9.50 -6.76 -15.12
C GLY A 25 10.65 -6.75 -14.12
N SER A 26 11.90 -6.81 -14.59
CA SER A 26 13.08 -6.75 -13.71
C SER A 26 13.19 -5.41 -12.98
N ALA A 27 12.97 -4.30 -13.69
CA ALA A 27 13.00 -2.96 -13.10
C ALA A 27 11.84 -2.75 -12.11
N ALA A 28 10.64 -3.19 -12.46
CA ALA A 28 9.47 -3.12 -11.59
C ALA A 28 9.66 -3.97 -10.32
N PHE A 29 10.21 -5.18 -10.44
CA PHE A 29 10.51 -6.04 -9.30
C PHE A 29 11.56 -5.41 -8.37
N ALA A 30 12.66 -4.91 -8.93
CA ALA A 30 13.69 -4.24 -8.15
C ALA A 30 13.13 -3.02 -7.41
N TYR A 31 12.32 -2.20 -8.09
CA TYR A 31 11.65 -1.06 -7.47
C TYR A 31 10.70 -1.48 -6.35
N HIS A 32 9.87 -2.50 -6.57
CA HIS A 32 8.94 -3.02 -5.58
C HIS A 32 9.68 -3.53 -4.33
N TYR A 33 10.76 -4.31 -4.54
CA TYR A 33 11.58 -4.82 -3.45
C TYR A 33 12.22 -3.67 -2.66
N LEU A 34 12.84 -2.71 -3.34
CA LEU A 34 13.46 -1.56 -2.65
C LEU A 34 12.42 -0.76 -1.84
N HIS A 35 11.25 -0.51 -2.40
CA HIS A 35 10.24 0.32 -1.74
C HIS A 35 9.55 -0.38 -0.55
N ASN A 36 9.31 -1.68 -0.64
CA ASN A 36 8.47 -2.41 0.31
C ASN A 36 9.24 -3.37 1.23
N SER A 37 10.53 -3.64 0.96
CA SER A 37 11.33 -4.53 1.80
C SER A 37 11.74 -3.86 3.11
N PRO A 38 11.51 -4.52 4.26
CA PRO A 38 11.95 -4.01 5.55
C PRO A 38 13.46 -4.11 5.79
N ASP A 39 14.17 -4.86 4.94
CA ASP A 39 15.59 -5.18 5.12
C ASP A 39 16.53 -4.12 4.55
N VAL A 40 16.01 -3.21 3.69
CA VAL A 40 16.83 -2.24 2.95
C VAL A 40 16.49 -0.82 3.39
N VAL A 41 17.48 -0.14 3.98
CA VAL A 41 17.35 1.27 4.37
C VAL A 41 17.69 2.17 3.18
N ILE A 42 16.68 2.63 2.45
CA ILE A 42 16.87 3.59 1.34
C ILE A 42 16.92 5.03 1.86
N ARG A 43 16.05 5.36 2.82
CA ARG A 43 15.88 6.73 3.32
C ARG A 43 16.20 6.80 4.81
N LYS A 44 17.49 6.78 5.13
CA LYS A 44 17.99 6.82 6.53
C LYS A 44 17.44 7.98 7.37
N ARG A 45 17.09 9.12 6.75
CA ARG A 45 16.59 10.31 7.47
C ARG A 45 15.10 10.26 7.82
N SER A 46 14.26 9.71 6.94
CA SER A 46 12.80 9.71 7.13
C SER A 46 12.24 8.36 7.56
N HIS A 47 13.01 7.29 7.35
CA HIS A 47 12.57 5.91 7.57
C HIS A 47 13.79 5.05 7.92
N ALA A 48 14.43 5.37 9.05
CA ALA A 48 15.70 4.76 9.46
C ALA A 48 15.57 3.27 9.82
N GLU A 49 14.40 2.87 10.32
CA GLU A 49 14.14 1.52 10.84
C GLU A 49 12.94 0.88 10.12
N PRO A 50 13.10 0.47 8.85
CA PRO A 50 12.02 -0.09 8.04
C PRO A 50 11.41 -1.38 8.62
N TRP A 51 12.20 -2.20 9.30
CA TRP A 51 11.74 -3.39 10.03
C TRP A 51 10.69 -3.09 11.11
N ASN A 52 10.66 -1.88 11.66
CA ASN A 52 9.66 -1.48 12.64
C ASN A 52 8.27 -1.25 12.03
N ASN A 53 8.12 -1.19 10.71
CA ASN A 53 6.85 -0.87 10.04
C ASN A 53 6.11 -2.09 9.45
N VAL A 54 6.55 -3.32 9.77
CA VAL A 54 5.94 -4.56 9.26
C VAL A 54 4.83 -5.08 10.20
N SER A 55 3.56 -4.76 9.94
CA SER A 55 2.44 -5.27 10.76
C SER A 55 2.13 -6.75 10.48
N GLN A 56 1.43 -7.42 11.40
CA GLN A 56 1.05 -8.84 11.26
C GLN A 56 0.12 -9.11 10.07
N GLN A 57 -0.63 -8.10 9.60
CA GLN A 57 -1.48 -8.20 8.42
C GLN A 57 -0.74 -7.87 7.12
N THR A 58 0.48 -7.33 7.20
CA THR A 58 1.25 -6.92 6.03
C THR A 58 2.01 -8.11 5.46
N ASN A 59 1.75 -8.45 4.20
CA ASN A 59 2.55 -9.44 3.51
C ASN A 59 3.90 -8.84 3.05
N THR A 60 5.00 -9.41 3.54
CA THR A 60 6.37 -9.00 3.15
C THR A 60 6.88 -9.73 1.90
N LYS A 61 6.10 -10.66 1.35
CA LYS A 61 6.49 -11.43 0.16
C LYS A 61 6.09 -10.65 -1.08
N LEU A 62 6.71 -10.99 -2.22
CA LEU A 62 6.29 -10.43 -3.51
C LEU A 62 4.82 -10.79 -3.83
N PHE A 63 4.40 -12.00 -3.46
CA PHE A 63 3.06 -12.50 -3.67
C PHE A 63 2.69 -13.50 -2.57
N SER A 64 1.41 -13.58 -2.23
CA SER A 64 0.87 -14.58 -1.32
C SER A 64 -0.31 -15.30 -1.95
N PHE A 65 -0.22 -16.62 -2.05
CA PHE A 65 -1.31 -17.47 -2.52
C PHE A 65 -2.50 -17.53 -1.56
N ASN A 66 -2.34 -17.08 -0.31
CA ASN A 66 -3.39 -17.14 0.71
C ASN A 66 -3.63 -15.74 1.32
N PRO A 67 -4.34 -14.84 0.61
CA PRO A 67 -4.59 -13.49 1.10
C PRO A 67 -5.42 -13.48 2.40
N ASP A 68 -6.31 -14.45 2.58
CA ASP A 68 -7.20 -14.55 3.74
C ASP A 68 -6.44 -14.71 5.06
N PHE A 69 -5.27 -15.35 5.03
CA PHE A 69 -4.40 -15.46 6.22
C PHE A 69 -3.89 -14.10 6.69
N TRP A 70 -3.57 -13.20 5.76
CA TRP A 70 -3.10 -11.86 6.10
C TRP A 70 -4.26 -10.97 6.53
N SER A 71 -5.40 -11.07 5.84
CA SER A 71 -6.62 -10.34 6.17
C SER A 71 -7.16 -10.70 7.55
N SER A 72 -7.15 -11.97 7.94
CA SER A 72 -7.63 -12.40 9.27
C SER A 72 -6.79 -11.85 10.43
N ARG A 73 -5.55 -11.45 10.17
CA ARG A 73 -4.66 -10.84 11.17
C ARG A 73 -4.84 -9.33 11.30
N ALA A 74 -5.67 -8.72 10.46
CA ALA A 74 -5.93 -7.27 10.52
C ALA A 74 -6.64 -6.84 11.81
N SER A 75 -7.39 -7.75 12.45
CA SER A 75 -8.07 -7.50 13.73
C SER A 75 -7.20 -7.81 14.96
N VAL A 76 -6.03 -8.42 14.77
CA VAL A 76 -5.14 -8.79 15.87
C VAL A 76 -4.29 -7.58 16.23
N ALA A 77 -4.38 -7.15 17.49
CA ALA A 77 -3.53 -6.07 18.00
C ALA A 77 -2.05 -6.43 17.79
N ASP A 78 -1.28 -5.49 17.26
CA ASP A 78 0.13 -5.73 16.98
C ASP A 78 0.88 -5.95 18.29
N PRO A 79 1.49 -7.12 18.54
CA PRO A 79 2.23 -7.38 19.77
C PRO A 79 3.43 -6.43 19.93
N ARG A 80 3.82 -5.69 18.90
CA ARG A 80 4.87 -4.67 18.98
C ARG A 80 4.40 -3.37 19.61
N ALA A 81 3.09 -3.11 19.66
CA ALA A 81 2.56 -1.88 20.26
C ALA A 81 3.04 -1.72 21.70
N MET A 82 3.09 -2.81 22.47
CA MET A 82 3.57 -2.79 23.86
C MET A 82 5.04 -2.38 24.05
N PHE A 83 5.84 -2.36 22.97
CA PHE A 83 7.25 -1.97 23.00
C PHE A 83 7.54 -0.61 22.34
N LYS A 84 6.54 0.01 21.71
CA LYS A 84 6.70 1.28 21.00
C LYS A 84 6.36 2.52 21.85
N ASP A 85 5.80 2.31 23.04
CA ASP A 85 5.15 3.36 23.84
C ASP A 85 6.07 4.15 24.79
N ASP A 86 7.40 4.17 24.58
CA ASP A 86 8.32 4.89 25.47
C ASP A 86 8.95 6.17 24.90
N ASN A 87 8.70 6.53 23.62
CA ASN A 87 9.26 7.76 23.04
C ASN A 87 8.25 8.47 22.12
N GLY A 88 7.64 9.53 22.62
CA GLY A 88 6.58 10.32 21.98
C GLY A 88 6.96 11.11 20.73
N VAL A 89 7.53 10.49 19.70
CA VAL A 89 7.80 11.13 18.41
C VAL A 89 7.51 10.18 17.24
N GLY A 90 6.29 10.27 16.67
CA GLY A 90 6.16 10.14 15.20
C GLY A 90 5.31 9.03 14.57
N ALA A 91 4.35 8.38 15.23
CA ALA A 91 3.61 7.27 14.59
C ALA A 91 2.07 7.25 14.72
N GLN A 92 1.39 8.34 15.10
CA GLN A 92 -0.08 8.39 15.18
C GLN A 92 -0.79 9.05 13.97
N GLY A 93 -0.08 9.35 12.88
CA GLY A 93 -0.59 10.29 11.87
C GLY A 93 -1.55 9.78 10.79
N HIS A 94 -1.50 8.51 10.38
CA HIS A 94 -2.13 8.12 9.09
C HIS A 94 -3.36 7.19 9.18
N GLY A 95 -3.50 6.38 10.23
CA GLY A 95 -4.65 5.48 10.40
C GLY A 95 -5.84 6.14 11.09
N GLN A 96 -5.59 6.79 12.25
CA GLN A 96 -6.65 7.42 13.06
C GLN A 96 -7.28 8.63 12.34
N ALA A 97 -6.49 9.46 11.64
CA ALA A 97 -7.02 10.60 10.90
C ALA A 97 -8.03 10.22 9.79
N ALA A 98 -7.88 9.05 9.17
CA ALA A 98 -8.83 8.56 8.17
C ALA A 98 -10.12 8.03 8.82
N VAL A 99 -10.00 7.38 9.98
CA VAL A 99 -11.14 6.88 10.77
C VAL A 99 -11.94 8.03 11.38
N ASP A 100 -11.27 9.07 11.87
CA ASP A 100 -11.88 10.28 12.43
C ASP A 100 -12.64 11.09 11.36
N ARG A 101 -12.07 11.20 10.16
CA ARG A 101 -12.74 11.83 9.01
C ARG A 101 -13.97 11.02 8.56
N ALA A 102 -13.87 9.70 8.51
CA ALA A 102 -15.01 8.84 8.16
C ALA A 102 -16.15 8.95 9.19
N LYS A 103 -15.82 9.04 10.48
CA LYS A 103 -16.78 9.23 11.56
C LYS A 103 -17.46 10.59 11.49
N ALA A 104 -16.69 11.67 11.27
CA ALA A 104 -17.23 13.02 11.09
C ALA A 104 -18.17 13.13 9.89
N ILE A 105 -17.85 12.48 8.76
CA ILE A 105 -18.72 12.46 7.57
C ILE A 105 -20.02 11.69 7.85
N LYS A 106 -19.95 10.58 8.59
CA LYS A 106 -21.13 9.80 8.97
C LYS A 106 -22.06 10.60 9.88
N GLU A 107 -21.49 11.31 10.87
CA GLU A 107 -22.24 12.16 11.79
C GLU A 107 -22.86 13.39 11.09
N ALA A 108 -22.14 14.03 10.17
CA ALA A 108 -22.66 15.11 9.34
C ALA A 108 -23.83 14.66 8.47
N LYS A 109 -23.75 13.45 7.90
CA LYS A 109 -24.83 12.86 7.09
C LYS A 109 -26.06 12.50 7.92
N LEU A 110 -25.87 12.05 9.17
CA LEU A 110 -26.97 11.78 10.10
C LEU A 110 -27.72 13.07 10.50
N ARG A 111 -26.97 14.15 10.78
CA ARG A 111 -27.55 15.46 11.09
C ARG A 111 -28.27 16.10 9.90
N ALA A 112 -27.72 15.95 8.69
CA ALA A 112 -28.38 16.40 7.47
C ALA A 112 -29.62 15.56 7.12
N GLY A 113 -29.66 14.28 7.52
CA GLY A 113 -30.83 13.41 7.42
C GLY A 113 -31.95 13.86 8.37
N ALA A 114 -31.63 14.07 9.64
CA ALA A 114 -32.59 14.55 10.65
C ALA A 114 -33.18 15.93 10.29
N SER A 115 -32.37 16.85 9.76
CA SER A 115 -32.85 18.17 9.33
C SER A 115 -33.82 18.15 8.13
N LYS A 116 -33.86 17.06 7.35
CA LYS A 116 -34.81 16.92 6.23
C LYS A 116 -36.17 16.37 6.66
N GLU A 117 -36.24 15.70 7.81
CA GLU A 117 -37.50 15.18 8.37
C GLU A 117 -38.29 16.28 9.11
N ASP A 118 -37.61 17.30 9.64
CA ASP A 118 -38.23 18.42 10.37
C ASP A 118 -38.73 19.59 9.50
N LEU A 119 -38.48 19.57 8.18
CA LEU A 119 -38.92 20.62 7.22
C LEU A 119 -40.10 20.17 6.33
N GLY A 120 -40.68 19.01 6.61
CA GLY A 120 -41.88 18.50 5.94
C GLY A 120 -43.16 18.86 6.70
N HIS A 121 -43.53 20.14 6.71
CA HIS A 121 -44.90 20.61 6.97
C HIS A 121 -45.32 21.57 5.85
#